data_AF-A0A2S5M3S7-F1
#
_entry.id   AF-A0A2S5M3S7-F1
#
_cell.length_a   1.000
_cell.length_b   1.000
_cell.length_c   1.000
_cell.angle_alpha   90.00
_cell.angle_beta   90.00
_cell.angle_gamma   90.00
#
_symmetry.space_group_name_H-M   'P 1'
#
loop_
_entity.id
_entity.type
_entity.pdbx_description
1 polymer ?
#
loop_
_entity_poly.entity_id
_entity_poly.type
_entity_poly.pdbx_seq_one_letter_code
_entity_poly.pdbx_strand_id
1 'polypeptide(L)'
;GIVVGITPEQDYPGHPLAGMELQRQLESQAFIAGGSNYNAPGQLIGDFLLNQPSTQFGEVTPSYKPGVHLTNLASVLPEFAITAIREAIPEFAKQVKGFDLADGVLTGVETRTSSPIRIKRDDDTLESVNTKGLYPCGEGAGYAGGILSAGVDGIKVAEAVALSISNHKQ
;
A
#
# COMPACT_ATOMS: atom_id res chain seq x y z
N GLY A 1 5.67 -0.96 6.46
CA GLY A 1 4.46 -1.63 6.98
C GLY A 1 4.63 -3.13 6.92
N ILE A 2 3.87 -3.87 7.72
CA ILE A 2 3.63 -5.30 7.48
C ILE A 2 2.52 -5.37 6.45
N VAL A 3 2.80 -5.94 5.28
CA VAL A 3 1.86 -5.96 4.16
C VAL A 3 1.71 -7.35 3.59
N VAL A 4 0.53 -7.63 3.04
CA VAL A 4 0.18 -8.89 2.39
C VAL A 4 -0.06 -8.60 0.92
N GLY A 5 0.60 -9.35 0.04
CA GLY A 5 0.42 -9.19 -1.40
C GLY A 5 -0.99 -9.60 -1.83
N ILE A 6 -1.56 -8.82 -2.75
CA ILE A 6 -2.86 -9.09 -3.37
C ILE A 6 -2.71 -9.05 -4.89
N THR A 7 -3.55 -9.79 -5.60
CA THR A 7 -3.53 -9.91 -7.06
C THR A 7 -4.89 -9.56 -7.66
N PRO A 8 -4.95 -8.81 -8.77
CA PRO A 8 -6.22 -8.44 -9.39
C PRO A 8 -7.09 -9.65 -9.74
N GLU A 9 -6.49 -10.73 -10.24
CA GLU A 9 -7.23 -11.90 -10.73
C GLU A 9 -7.98 -12.64 -9.62
N GLN A 10 -7.46 -12.59 -8.38
CA GLN A 10 -8.01 -13.31 -7.23
C GLN A 10 -8.81 -12.39 -6.31
N ASP A 11 -8.28 -11.21 -6.01
CA ASP A 11 -8.73 -10.40 -4.86
C ASP A 11 -9.63 -9.23 -5.27
N TYR A 12 -9.52 -8.74 -6.50
CA TYR A 12 -10.34 -7.63 -7.03
C TYR A 12 -10.48 -7.69 -8.57
N PRO A 13 -11.10 -8.75 -9.11
CA PRO A 13 -11.15 -8.97 -10.55
C PRO A 13 -12.05 -7.97 -11.28
N GLY A 14 -11.82 -7.84 -12.58
CA GLY A 14 -12.70 -7.12 -13.50
C GLY A 14 -12.13 -5.82 -14.03
N HIS A 15 -12.52 -4.69 -13.44
CA HIS A 15 -12.25 -3.36 -14.00
C HIS A 15 -10.79 -2.92 -13.77
N PRO A 16 -10.11 -2.24 -14.73
CA PRO A 16 -8.74 -1.75 -14.52
C PRO A 16 -8.54 -0.83 -13.31
N LEU A 17 -9.62 -0.22 -12.81
CA LEU A 17 -9.62 0.63 -11.62
C LEU A 17 -10.09 -0.09 -10.34
N ALA A 18 -10.36 -1.40 -10.38
CA ALA A 18 -10.88 -2.14 -9.24
C ALA A 18 -9.94 -2.08 -8.03
N GLY A 19 -8.62 -2.08 -8.25
CA GLY A 19 -7.64 -1.90 -7.19
C GLY A 19 -7.74 -0.53 -6.50
N MET A 20 -8.04 0.53 -7.26
CA MET A 20 -8.29 1.85 -6.67
C MET A 20 -9.57 1.89 -5.83
N GLU A 21 -10.60 1.17 -6.26
CA GLU A 21 -11.84 1.06 -5.49
C GLU A 21 -11.62 0.29 -4.18
N LEU A 22 -10.89 -0.83 -4.23
CA LEU A 22 -10.50 -1.58 -3.04
C LEU A 22 -9.69 -0.70 -2.06
N GLN A 23 -8.70 0.06 -2.56
CA GLN A 23 -7.95 1.01 -1.73
C GLN A 23 -8.88 2.02 -1.03
N ARG A 24 -9.80 2.64 -1.77
CA ARG A 24 -10.76 3.61 -1.22
C ARG A 24 -11.71 2.98 -0.21
N GLN A 25 -12.15 1.76 -0.45
CA GLN A 25 -12.99 1.01 0.48
C GLN A 25 -12.26 0.80 1.80
N LEU A 26 -11.03 0.28 1.76
CA LEU A 26 -10.22 0.03 2.96
C LEU A 26 -9.89 1.33 3.70
N GLU A 27 -9.55 2.39 2.98
CA GLU A 27 -9.31 3.73 3.54
C GLU A 27 -10.56 4.29 4.23
N SER A 28 -11.74 4.11 3.62
CA SER A 28 -13.01 4.57 4.18
C SER A 28 -13.40 3.78 5.43
N GLN A 29 -13.23 2.46 5.41
CA GLN A 29 -13.45 1.60 6.58
C GLN A 29 -12.51 1.96 7.73
N ALA A 30 -11.23 2.21 7.42
CA ALA A 30 -10.26 2.64 8.41
C ALA A 30 -10.61 4.01 9.02
N PHE A 31 -11.06 4.96 8.21
CA PHE A 31 -11.53 6.26 8.71
C PHE A 31 -12.70 6.11 9.69
N ILE A 32 -13.68 5.27 9.36
CA ILE A 32 -14.83 4.99 10.24
C ILE A 32 -14.35 4.31 11.54
N ALA A 33 -13.54 3.25 11.42
CA ALA A 33 -12.99 2.51 12.56
C ALA A 33 -12.06 3.37 13.43
N GLY A 34 -11.45 4.41 12.86
CA GLY A 34 -10.65 5.42 13.57
C GLY A 34 -11.48 6.48 14.30
N GLY A 35 -12.80 6.46 14.18
CA GLY A 35 -13.69 7.43 14.83
C GLY A 35 -14.08 8.62 13.96
N SER A 36 -13.91 8.54 12.64
CA SER A 36 -14.32 9.56 11.66
C SER A 36 -13.74 10.97 11.91
N ASN A 37 -12.55 11.03 12.48
CA ASN A 37 -11.88 12.29 12.86
C ASN A 37 -10.39 12.31 12.48
N TYR A 38 -10.01 11.48 11.50
CA TYR A 38 -8.64 11.26 11.03
C TYR A 38 -7.68 10.62 12.05
N ASN A 39 -8.14 10.22 13.24
CA ASN A 39 -7.36 9.26 14.01
C ASN A 39 -7.31 7.93 13.23
N ALA A 40 -6.16 7.27 13.27
CA ALA A 40 -6.01 5.95 12.68
C ALA A 40 -6.62 4.89 13.61
N PRO A 41 -7.28 3.84 13.09
CA PRO A 41 -7.60 2.68 13.91
C PRO A 41 -6.30 2.01 14.35
N GLY A 42 -6.23 1.51 15.58
CA GLY A 42 -5.06 0.77 16.05
C GLY A 42 -5.43 -0.32 17.03
N GLN A 43 -4.50 -1.23 17.25
CA GLN A 43 -4.69 -2.38 18.13
C GLN A 43 -3.33 -2.85 18.64
N LEU A 44 -3.29 -3.30 19.89
CA LEU A 44 -2.09 -3.91 20.45
C LEU A 44 -1.84 -5.28 19.80
N ILE A 45 -0.58 -5.65 19.61
CA ILE A 45 -0.21 -6.92 18.97
C ILE A 45 -0.79 -8.10 19.73
N GLY A 46 -0.71 -8.11 21.07
CA GLY A 46 -1.26 -9.20 21.88
C GLY A 46 -2.76 -9.37 21.67
N ASP A 47 -3.50 -8.27 21.70
CA ASP A 47 -4.95 -8.25 21.49
C ASP A 47 -5.32 -8.62 20.05
N PHE A 48 -4.54 -8.17 19.06
CA PHE A 48 -4.71 -8.51 17.65
C PHE A 48 -4.58 -10.01 17.40
N LEU A 49 -3.57 -10.66 18.01
CA LEU A 49 -3.35 -12.11 17.94
C LEU A 49 -4.49 -12.90 18.61
N LEU A 50 -5.07 -12.36 19.68
CA LEU A 50 -6.21 -12.95 20.40
C LEU A 50 -7.58 -12.60 19.78
N ASN A 51 -7.61 -11.77 18.74
CA ASN A 51 -8.84 -11.24 18.13
C ASN A 51 -9.74 -10.46 19.11
N GLN A 52 -9.14 -9.66 19.99
CA GLN A 52 -9.85 -8.84 20.98
C GLN A 52 -9.57 -7.35 20.71
N PRO A 53 -10.56 -6.45 20.86
CA PRO A 53 -10.30 -5.02 20.75
C PRO A 53 -9.46 -4.53 21.91
N SER A 54 -8.44 -3.71 21.62
CA SER A 54 -7.66 -3.04 22.66
C SER A 54 -8.46 -1.91 23.30
N THR A 55 -8.22 -1.66 24.59
CA THR A 55 -8.94 -0.63 25.37
C THR A 55 -8.04 0.47 25.92
N GLN A 56 -6.75 0.21 26.06
CA GLN A 56 -5.74 1.15 26.53
C GLN A 56 -4.39 0.84 25.90
N PHE A 57 -3.51 1.84 25.79
CA PHE A 57 -2.13 1.63 25.34
C PHE A 57 -1.27 1.06 26.49
N GLY A 58 -0.19 0.36 26.14
CA GLY A 58 0.85 -0.05 27.09
C GLY A 58 2.03 0.92 27.12
N GLU A 59 3.25 0.40 27.19
CA GLU A 59 4.47 1.22 27.22
C GLU A 59 4.76 1.85 25.84
N VAL A 60 4.43 1.13 24.77
CA VAL A 60 4.57 1.64 23.41
C VAL A 60 3.44 2.62 23.10
N THR A 61 3.81 3.87 22.83
CA THR A 61 2.87 4.92 22.43
C THR A 61 2.89 5.13 20.91
N PRO A 62 1.72 5.30 20.26
CA PRO A 62 1.66 5.47 18.82
C PRO A 62 2.24 6.82 18.38
N SER A 63 2.96 6.82 17.27
CA SER A 63 3.56 8.03 16.69
C SER A 63 2.66 8.78 15.72
N TYR A 64 1.66 8.09 15.14
CA TYR A 64 0.74 8.68 14.16
C TYR A 64 -0.02 9.88 14.74
N LYS A 65 -0.11 10.96 13.95
CA LYS A 65 -0.88 12.16 14.25
C LYS A 65 -2.02 12.29 13.22
N PRO A 66 -3.24 12.71 13.61
CA PRO A 66 -3.63 13.36 14.89
C PRO A 66 -3.63 12.45 16.12
N GLY A 67 -3.87 11.15 15.96
CA GLY A 67 -3.84 10.18 17.05
C GLY A 67 -4.31 8.80 16.58
N VAL A 68 -4.35 7.84 17.51
CA VAL A 68 -4.80 6.47 17.23
C VAL A 68 -5.99 6.14 18.11
N HIS A 69 -7.05 5.61 17.51
CA HIS A 69 -8.23 5.10 18.18
C HIS A 69 -8.12 3.57 18.29
N LEU A 70 -8.07 3.06 19.52
CA LEU A 70 -7.99 1.62 19.75
C LEU A 70 -9.30 0.92 19.38
N THR A 71 -9.21 -0.12 18.56
CA THR A 71 -10.34 -0.88 18.01
C THR A 71 -9.90 -2.30 17.64
N ASN A 72 -10.77 -3.06 16.95
CA ASN A 72 -10.40 -4.34 16.35
C ASN A 72 -10.14 -4.19 14.84
N LEU A 73 -8.89 -4.34 14.42
CA LEU A 73 -8.45 -4.22 13.02
C LEU A 73 -9.02 -5.31 12.11
N ALA A 74 -9.49 -6.44 12.67
CA ALA A 74 -10.17 -7.49 11.91
C ALA A 74 -11.45 -7.01 11.22
N SER A 75 -12.02 -5.88 11.66
CA SER A 75 -13.19 -5.26 11.02
C SER A 75 -12.85 -4.38 9.80
N VAL A 76 -11.56 -4.11 9.56
CA VAL A 76 -11.10 -3.14 8.56
C VAL A 76 -10.41 -3.81 7.37
N LEU A 77 -9.63 -4.87 7.62
CA LEU A 77 -8.90 -5.58 6.57
C LEU A 77 -9.64 -6.85 6.15
N PRO A 78 -9.43 -7.33 4.91
CA PRO A 78 -9.95 -8.62 4.49
C PRO A 78 -9.42 -9.77 5.36
N GLU A 79 -10.25 -10.80 5.57
CA GLU A 79 -9.95 -11.92 6.47
C GLU A 79 -8.63 -12.64 6.11
N PHE A 80 -8.33 -12.78 4.82
CA PHE A 80 -7.08 -13.42 4.38
C PHE A 80 -5.85 -12.63 4.84
N ALA A 81 -5.93 -11.28 4.84
CA ALA A 81 -4.82 -10.43 5.26
C ALA A 81 -4.66 -10.48 6.77
N ILE A 82 -5.77 -10.48 7.53
CA ILE A 82 -5.75 -10.64 8.98
C ILE A 82 -5.12 -11.98 9.38
N THR A 83 -5.53 -13.06 8.74
CA THR A 83 -5.00 -14.41 8.98
C THR A 83 -3.50 -14.45 8.70
N ALA A 84 -3.07 -13.97 7.53
CA ALA A 84 -1.65 -13.94 7.15
C ALA A 84 -0.79 -13.11 8.11
N ILE A 85 -1.27 -11.94 8.56
CA ILE A 85 -0.53 -11.09 9.50
C ILE A 85 -0.44 -11.76 10.89
N ARG A 86 -1.51 -12.42 11.36
CA ARG A 86 -1.49 -13.17 12.62
C ARG A 86 -0.50 -14.31 12.62
N GLU A 87 -0.35 -15.01 11.49
CA GLU A 87 0.65 -16.05 11.33
C GLU A 87 2.07 -15.46 11.22
N ALA A 88 2.23 -14.33 10.54
CA ALA A 88 3.54 -13.73 10.29
C ALA A 88 4.20 -13.13 11.54
N ILE A 89 3.43 -12.49 12.44
CA ILE A 89 3.99 -11.81 13.62
C ILE A 89 4.82 -12.76 14.52
N PRO A 90 4.29 -13.94 14.94
CA PRO A 90 5.07 -14.91 15.71
C PRO A 90 6.28 -15.47 14.94
N GLU A 91 6.16 -15.66 13.62
CA GLU A 91 7.29 -16.11 12.80
C GLU A 91 8.41 -15.05 12.73
N PHE A 92 8.06 -13.76 12.67
CA PHE A 92 9.03 -12.68 12.75
C PHE A 92 9.70 -12.59 14.13
N ALA A 93 8.97 -12.90 15.22
CA ALA A 93 9.55 -12.91 16.56
C ALA A 93 10.66 -13.96 16.74
N LYS A 94 10.65 -15.03 15.94
CA LYS A 94 11.76 -16.02 15.90
C LYS A 94 13.04 -15.45 15.31
N GLN A 95 12.94 -14.44 14.44
CA GLN A 95 14.07 -13.78 13.79
C GLN A 95 14.51 -12.52 14.53
N VAL A 96 13.54 -11.76 15.04
CA VAL A 96 13.74 -10.51 15.78
C VAL A 96 13.05 -10.64 17.12
N LYS A 97 13.84 -10.85 18.17
CA LYS A 97 13.32 -10.97 19.54
C LYS A 97 12.47 -9.75 19.89
N GLY A 98 11.23 -9.98 20.33
CA GLY A 98 10.29 -8.93 20.74
C GLY A 98 9.48 -8.32 19.59
N PHE A 99 9.52 -8.90 18.38
CA PHE A 99 8.65 -8.46 17.30
C PHE A 99 7.15 -8.65 17.60
N ASP A 100 6.82 -9.65 18.45
CA ASP A 100 5.48 -9.97 18.93
C ASP A 100 5.17 -9.37 20.31
N LEU A 101 5.89 -8.32 20.72
CA LEU A 101 5.69 -7.66 22.00
C LEU A 101 4.21 -7.28 22.18
N ALA A 102 3.59 -7.78 23.25
CA ALA A 102 2.14 -7.73 23.42
C ALA A 102 1.56 -6.30 23.41
N ASP A 103 2.30 -5.31 23.92
CA ASP A 103 1.91 -3.91 23.92
C ASP A 103 2.41 -3.10 22.72
N GLY A 104 3.10 -3.74 21.77
CA GLY A 104 3.41 -3.15 20.47
C GLY A 104 2.13 -2.75 19.74
N VAL A 105 2.15 -1.67 18.96
CA VAL A 105 0.95 -1.06 18.38
C VAL A 105 0.92 -1.25 16.87
N LEU A 106 -0.12 -1.93 16.37
CA LEU A 106 -0.50 -1.91 14.95
C LEU A 106 -1.34 -0.66 14.69
N THR A 107 -0.99 0.12 13.66
CA THR A 107 -1.63 1.41 13.37
C THR A 107 -2.06 1.50 11.92
N GLY A 108 -3.33 1.86 11.70
CA GLY A 108 -3.90 2.22 10.40
C GLY A 108 -3.97 1.07 9.39
N VAL A 109 -4.16 1.46 8.13
CA VAL A 109 -4.08 0.58 6.97
C VAL A 109 -3.09 1.17 5.97
N GLU A 110 -2.15 0.36 5.49
CA GLU A 110 -1.14 0.77 4.51
C GLU A 110 -1.60 0.34 3.11
N THR A 111 -2.40 1.17 2.43
CA THR A 111 -3.11 0.80 1.20
C THR A 111 -2.37 1.14 -0.09
N ARG A 112 -1.33 1.99 -0.04
CA ARG A 112 -0.68 2.58 -1.21
C ARG A 112 0.81 2.24 -1.29
N THR A 113 1.13 0.94 -1.23
CA THR A 113 2.51 0.44 -1.34
C THR A 113 3.07 0.49 -2.75
N SER A 114 2.21 0.42 -3.76
CA SER A 114 2.52 0.57 -5.18
C SER A 114 1.26 1.00 -5.94
N SER A 115 1.42 1.38 -7.21
CA SER A 115 0.26 1.77 -8.03
C SER A 115 -0.67 0.58 -8.27
N PRO A 116 -1.99 0.74 -8.04
CA PRO A 116 -2.98 -0.29 -8.31
C PRO A 116 -3.28 -0.44 -9.81
N ILE A 117 -2.64 0.37 -10.66
CA ILE A 117 -2.84 0.36 -12.11
C ILE A 117 -1.49 0.32 -12.84
N ARG A 118 -1.52 -0.25 -14.04
CA ARG A 118 -0.40 -0.21 -14.99
C ARG A 118 -0.86 0.48 -16.27
N ILE A 119 -0.34 1.67 -16.53
CA ILE A 119 -0.62 2.39 -17.78
C ILE A 119 0.39 1.90 -18.82
N LYS A 120 -0.02 0.91 -19.62
CA LYS A 120 0.89 0.24 -20.56
C LYS A 120 1.53 1.21 -21.55
N ARG A 121 2.84 1.08 -21.69
CA ARG A 121 3.67 1.74 -22.69
C ARG A 121 4.51 0.69 -23.43
N ASP A 122 4.92 1.01 -24.64
CA ASP A 122 5.84 0.23 -25.46
C ASP A 122 7.24 0.21 -24.82
N ASP A 123 7.91 -0.94 -24.83
CA ASP A 123 9.15 -1.12 -24.08
C ASP A 123 10.38 -0.45 -24.74
N ASP A 124 10.31 -0.20 -26.05
CA ASP A 124 11.41 0.41 -26.81
C ASP A 124 11.25 1.93 -26.86
N THR A 125 10.07 2.41 -27.25
CA THR A 125 9.77 3.84 -27.42
C THR A 125 9.37 4.53 -26.12
N LEU A 126 8.95 3.76 -25.10
CA LEU A 126 8.37 4.24 -23.84
C LEU A 126 7.08 5.05 -23.98
N GLU A 127 6.48 5.03 -25.17
CA GLU A 127 5.23 5.72 -25.49
C GLU A 127 4.01 4.85 -25.16
N SER A 128 2.88 5.45 -24.81
CA SER A 128 1.63 4.75 -24.55
C SER A 128 1.22 3.91 -25.78
N VAL A 129 0.80 2.67 -25.52
CA VAL A 129 0.44 1.71 -26.57
C VAL A 129 -0.74 2.13 -27.46
N ASN A 130 -1.52 3.12 -27.04
CA ASN A 130 -2.70 3.59 -27.78
C ASN A 130 -2.78 5.11 -27.97
N THR A 131 -1.82 5.89 -27.46
CA THR A 131 -1.86 7.35 -27.50
C THR A 131 -0.47 7.91 -27.80
N LYS A 132 -0.24 8.31 -29.05
CA LYS A 132 1.04 8.92 -29.46
C LYS A 132 1.27 10.26 -28.76
N GLY A 133 2.51 10.54 -28.40
CA GLY A 133 2.97 11.69 -27.63
C GLY A 133 2.80 11.55 -26.11
N LEU A 134 2.20 10.46 -25.61
CA LEU A 134 1.99 10.22 -24.19
C LEU A 134 3.01 9.22 -23.65
N TYR A 135 3.74 9.58 -22.58
CA TYR A 135 4.79 8.74 -21.98
C TYR A 135 4.47 8.43 -20.51
N PRO A 136 3.80 7.30 -20.22
CA PRO A 136 3.57 6.87 -18.84
C PRO A 136 4.89 6.61 -18.12
N CYS A 137 5.11 7.18 -16.94
CA CYS A 137 6.37 7.03 -16.19
C CYS A 137 6.18 6.98 -14.67
N GLY A 138 7.21 6.46 -13.98
CA GLY A 138 7.30 6.43 -12.53
C GLY A 138 6.30 5.50 -11.85
N GLU A 139 6.12 5.70 -10.55
CA GLU A 139 5.29 4.82 -9.72
C GLU A 139 3.82 4.88 -10.10
N GLY A 140 3.28 6.08 -10.39
CA GLY A 140 1.88 6.24 -10.79
C GLY A 140 1.49 5.44 -12.04
N ALA A 141 2.39 5.34 -13.02
CA ALA A 141 2.19 4.50 -14.21
C ALA A 141 2.44 3.01 -13.95
N GLY A 142 3.00 2.66 -12.80
CA GLY A 142 3.33 1.31 -12.37
C GLY A 142 4.74 0.85 -12.76
N TYR A 143 5.64 1.73 -13.21
CA TYR A 143 6.99 1.38 -13.72
C TYR A 143 8.13 1.59 -12.70
N ALA A 144 7.81 2.05 -11.49
CA ALA A 144 8.75 2.23 -10.39
C ALA A 144 8.08 1.91 -9.05
N GLY A 145 8.89 1.77 -7.99
CA GLY A 145 8.43 1.45 -6.63
C GLY A 145 9.17 2.21 -5.54
N GLY A 146 9.76 3.35 -5.85
CA GLY A 146 10.47 4.20 -4.90
C GLY A 146 11.23 5.33 -5.58
N ILE A 147 11.78 6.25 -4.77
CA ILE A 147 12.40 7.50 -5.24
C ILE A 147 13.45 7.26 -6.33
N LEU A 148 14.40 6.36 -6.08
CA LEU A 148 15.50 6.10 -7.01
C LEU A 148 15.00 5.47 -8.32
N SER A 149 14.12 4.45 -8.24
CA SER A 149 13.61 3.79 -9.43
C SER A 149 12.71 4.71 -10.27
N ALA A 150 11.94 5.59 -9.61
CA ALA A 150 11.14 6.61 -10.28
C ALA A 150 12.02 7.64 -10.98
N GLY A 151 13.13 8.07 -10.35
CA GLY A 151 14.11 8.95 -10.98
C GLY A 151 14.78 8.32 -12.20
N VAL A 152 15.20 7.06 -12.10
CA VAL A 152 15.78 6.31 -13.22
C VAL A 152 14.79 6.15 -14.38
N ASP A 153 13.53 5.82 -14.09
CA ASP A 153 12.48 5.73 -15.11
C ASP A 153 12.22 7.08 -15.78
N GLY A 154 12.22 8.17 -14.99
CA GLY A 154 12.09 9.52 -15.50
C GLY A 154 13.21 9.93 -16.46
N ILE A 155 14.46 9.57 -16.17
CA ILE A 155 15.60 9.82 -17.06
C ILE A 155 15.40 9.09 -18.40
N LYS A 156 15.06 7.80 -18.36
CA LYS A 156 14.82 7.00 -19.58
C LYS A 156 13.70 7.59 -20.44
N VAL A 157 12.60 8.00 -19.82
CA VAL A 157 11.48 8.62 -20.53
C VAL A 157 11.87 9.97 -21.11
N ALA A 158 12.64 10.79 -20.39
CA ALA A 158 13.15 12.06 -20.91
C ALA A 158 14.05 11.86 -22.14
N GLU A 159 14.94 10.86 -22.12
CA GLU A 159 15.79 10.49 -23.25
C GLU A 159 14.95 10.03 -24.46
N ALA A 160 13.95 9.17 -24.25
CA ALA A 160 13.06 8.68 -25.30
C ALA A 160 12.26 9.83 -25.97
N VAL A 161 11.74 10.77 -25.16
CA VAL A 161 11.06 11.97 -25.66
C VAL A 161 12.02 12.83 -26.49
N ALA A 162 13.25 13.05 -26.01
CA ALA A 162 14.24 13.85 -26.73
C ALA A 162 14.61 13.24 -28.09
N LEU A 163 14.77 11.92 -28.17
CA LEU A 163 15.02 11.19 -29.41
C LEU A 163 13.84 11.29 -30.37
N SER A 164 12.61 11.11 -29.88
CA SER A 164 11.38 11.24 -30.67
C SER A 164 11.27 12.62 -31.34
N ILE A 165 11.50 13.69 -30.57
CA ILE A 165 11.45 15.07 -31.09
C ILE A 165 12.58 15.33 -32.11
N SER A 166 13.77 14.78 -31.88
CA SER A 166 14.94 14.99 -32.75
C SER A 166 14.80 14.27 -34.09
N ASN A 167 14.24 13.06 -34.10
CA ASN A 167 14.03 12.27 -35.30
C ASN A 167 12.91 12.81 -36.20
N HIS A 168 11.98 13.60 -35.65
CA HIS A 168 10.91 14.27 -36.42
C HIS A 168 11.37 15.52 -37.19
N LYS A 169 12.61 15.98 -37.01
CA LYS A 169 13.15 17.18 -37.69
C LYS A 169 13.95 16.88 -38.98
N GLN A 170 13.98 15.63 -39.44
CA GLN A 170 14.49 15.24 -40.77
C GLN A 170 13.34 14.99 -41.74
#